data_AF-B2KZF1-F1
#
_entry.id   AF-B2KZF1-F1
#
_cell.length_a   1.000
_cell.length_b   1.000
_cell.length_c   1.000
_cell.angle_alpha   90.00
_cell.angle_beta   90.00
_cell.angle_gamma   90.00
#
_symmetry.space_group_name_H-M   'P 1'
#
loop_
_entity.id
_entity.type
_entity.pdbx_description
1 polymer ?
#
loop_
_entity_poly.entity_id
_entity_poly.type
_entity_poly.pdbx_seq_one_letter_code
_entity_poly.pdbx_strand_id
1 'polypeptide(L)'
;TAGGKTLRHGTRLNPGSWEAALLVAGTTLEAMRYILDGHGKLSYALVRPPGHHAQPTQADGYCFLNNAGLAVQLAVESGCKRVAVVDIDVHYGNGTAEGFYERDDVLTISLHMNHGSWGPSHLQTGLHDEVGRGKGLGFNLNVPLPNGTGDKGYEHAMHELVV
;
A
#
# COMPACT_ATOMS: atom_id res chain seq x y z
N THR A 1 13.14 16.60 -27.38
CA THR A 1 13.52 15.76 -26.23
C THR A 1 12.46 15.83 -25.11
N ALA A 2 11.18 15.62 -25.45
CA ALA A 2 10.08 15.75 -24.49
C ALA A 2 9.12 14.56 -24.67
N GLY A 3 9.20 13.57 -23.76
CA GLY A 3 8.40 12.34 -23.81
C GLY A 3 7.62 12.05 -22.53
N GLY A 4 7.55 13.02 -21.61
CA GLY A 4 6.87 12.84 -20.34
C GLY A 4 5.34 12.92 -20.46
N LYS A 5 4.62 12.14 -19.65
CA LYS A 5 3.16 12.17 -19.53
C LYS A 5 2.75 12.34 -18.08
N THR A 6 1.75 13.16 -17.82
CA THR A 6 1.12 13.27 -16.50
C THR A 6 -0.10 12.36 -16.48
N LEU A 7 -0.14 11.37 -15.58
CA LEU A 7 -1.26 10.44 -15.45
C LEU A 7 -2.32 10.98 -14.48
N ARG A 8 -1.86 11.59 -13.39
CA ARG A 8 -2.67 12.26 -12.34
C ARG A 8 -1.91 13.45 -11.77
N HIS A 9 -2.56 14.23 -10.90
CA HIS A 9 -1.88 15.30 -10.17
C HIS A 9 -0.69 14.71 -9.41
N GLY A 10 0.51 15.28 -9.58
CA GLY A 10 1.75 14.75 -8.99
C GLY A 10 2.36 13.53 -9.69
N THR A 11 1.56 12.66 -10.32
CA THR A 11 2.04 11.38 -10.89
C THR A 11 2.44 11.51 -12.37
N ARG A 12 3.76 11.60 -12.62
CA ARG A 12 4.35 11.82 -13.95
C ARG A 12 5.30 10.71 -14.37
N LEU A 13 5.22 10.30 -15.64
CA LEU A 13 6.17 9.42 -16.31
C LEU A 13 7.09 10.24 -17.21
N ASN A 14 8.34 9.79 -17.33
CA ASN A 14 9.31 10.17 -18.36
C ASN A 14 9.81 8.90 -19.08
N PRO A 15 10.54 9.02 -20.21
CA PRO A 15 11.23 7.88 -20.78
C PRO A 15 12.08 7.15 -19.72
N GLY A 16 11.98 5.82 -19.64
CA GLY A 16 12.64 5.00 -18.62
C GLY A 16 11.81 4.78 -17.33
N SER A 17 10.74 5.54 -17.09
CA SER A 17 9.95 5.43 -15.85
C SER A 17 9.15 4.13 -15.80
N TRP A 18 8.70 3.62 -16.94
CA TRP A 18 7.96 2.37 -17.00
C TRP A 18 8.87 1.17 -16.74
N GLU A 19 10.05 1.17 -17.36
CA GLU A 19 11.10 0.18 -17.12
C GLU A 19 11.52 0.17 -15.65
N ALA A 20 11.68 1.36 -15.05
CA ALA A 20 11.95 1.48 -13.61
C ALA A 20 10.81 0.91 -12.76
N ALA A 21 9.54 1.19 -13.08
CA ALA A 21 8.39 0.63 -12.37
C ALA A 21 8.35 -0.90 -12.44
N LEU A 22 8.68 -1.49 -13.59
CA LEU A 22 8.76 -2.95 -13.76
C LEU A 22 9.92 -3.57 -12.95
N LEU A 23 11.11 -2.94 -12.95
CA LEU A 23 12.25 -3.40 -12.14
C LEU A 23 11.93 -3.39 -10.64
N VAL A 24 11.19 -2.38 -10.20
CA VAL A 24 10.74 -2.24 -8.81
C VAL A 24 9.72 -3.29 -8.43
N ALA A 25 8.71 -3.53 -9.29
CA ALA A 25 7.75 -4.59 -9.09
C ALA A 25 8.44 -5.96 -8.99
N GLY A 26 9.37 -6.26 -9.91
CA GLY A 26 10.18 -7.48 -9.89
C GLY A 26 11.02 -7.61 -8.61
N THR A 27 11.71 -6.54 -8.21
CA THR A 27 12.52 -6.53 -6.98
C THR A 27 11.68 -6.83 -5.73
N THR A 28 10.46 -6.28 -5.68
CA THR A 28 9.55 -6.49 -4.54
C THR A 28 8.99 -7.91 -4.51
N LEU A 29 8.67 -8.48 -5.68
CA LEU A 29 8.25 -9.88 -5.82
C LEU A 29 9.38 -10.84 -5.40
N GLU A 30 10.61 -10.58 -5.81
CA GLU A 30 11.78 -11.39 -5.40
C GLU A 30 12.04 -11.30 -3.90
N ALA A 31 11.87 -10.12 -3.27
CA ALA A 31 11.99 -9.97 -1.83
C ALA A 31 10.95 -10.81 -1.07
N MET A 32 9.72 -10.90 -1.57
CA MET A 32 8.69 -11.78 -1.01
C MET A 32 9.01 -13.26 -1.28
N ARG A 33 9.42 -13.60 -2.50
CA ARG A 33 9.82 -14.96 -2.89
C ARG A 33 10.93 -15.49 -1.98
N TYR A 34 11.93 -14.68 -1.67
CA TYR A 34 13.01 -15.03 -0.74
C TYR A 34 12.51 -15.53 0.62
N ILE A 35 11.43 -14.93 1.14
CA ILE A 35 10.79 -15.35 2.39
C ILE A 35 9.96 -16.62 2.20
N LEU A 36 9.16 -16.67 1.14
CA LEU A 36 8.30 -17.82 0.83
C LEU A 36 9.10 -19.11 0.57
N ASP A 37 10.27 -18.98 -0.05
CA ASP A 37 11.19 -20.09 -0.33
C ASP A 37 12.01 -20.50 0.90
N GLY A 38 11.82 -19.83 2.04
CA GLY A 38 12.46 -20.16 3.31
C GLY A 38 13.92 -19.72 3.43
N HIS A 39 14.39 -18.83 2.56
CA HIS A 39 15.77 -18.33 2.62
C HIS A 39 16.00 -17.36 3.80
N GLY A 40 14.94 -16.76 4.35
CA GLY A 40 15.01 -15.93 5.54
C GLY A 40 13.64 -15.60 6.13
N LYS A 41 13.63 -14.87 7.24
CA LYS A 41 12.41 -14.41 7.92
C LYS A 41 12.07 -12.94 7.66
N LEU A 42 13.03 -12.17 7.15
CA LEU A 42 12.91 -10.76 6.85
C LEU A 42 13.65 -10.43 5.56
N SER A 43 13.03 -9.62 4.71
CA SER A 43 13.61 -9.04 3.51
C SER A 43 13.25 -7.57 3.44
N TYR A 44 14.05 -6.79 2.73
CA TYR A 44 13.83 -5.36 2.54
C TYR A 44 14.03 -5.00 1.07
N ALA A 45 13.00 -4.46 0.43
CA ALA A 45 13.04 -3.98 -0.94
C ALA A 45 13.27 -2.46 -0.97
N LEU A 46 14.50 -2.02 -1.26
CA LEU A 46 14.82 -0.61 -1.42
C LEU A 46 14.49 -0.17 -2.86
N VAL A 47 13.28 0.33 -3.08
CA VAL A 47 12.74 0.55 -4.43
C VAL A 47 12.15 1.94 -4.64
N ARG A 48 12.18 2.41 -5.90
CA ARG A 48 11.54 3.66 -6.35
C ARG A 48 11.19 3.55 -7.84
N PRO A 49 9.95 3.82 -8.28
CA PRO A 49 8.85 4.55 -7.60
C PRO A 49 8.11 3.78 -6.49
N PRO A 50 7.40 4.48 -5.58
CA PRO A 50 6.56 3.86 -4.54
C PRO A 50 5.32 3.18 -5.14
N GLY A 51 4.50 2.55 -4.29
CA GLY A 51 3.38 1.73 -4.75
C GLY A 51 2.01 1.89 -4.06
N HIS A 52 1.93 2.28 -2.80
CA HIS A 52 0.70 2.12 -2.00
C HIS A 52 -0.52 2.95 -2.45
N HIS A 53 -0.33 3.99 -3.27
CA HIS A 53 -1.42 4.78 -3.86
C HIS A 53 -1.88 4.26 -5.23
N ALA A 54 -1.18 3.30 -5.84
CA ALA A 54 -1.60 2.71 -7.10
C ALA A 54 -2.82 1.81 -6.87
N GLN A 55 -3.96 2.24 -7.39
CA GLN A 55 -5.24 1.53 -7.34
C GLN A 55 -5.30 0.50 -8.49
N PRO A 56 -6.20 -0.50 -8.42
CA PRO A 56 -6.35 -1.50 -9.48
C PRO A 56 -6.56 -0.92 -10.88
N THR A 57 -7.24 0.22 -10.98
CA THR A 57 -7.57 0.85 -12.26
C THR A 57 -6.90 2.22 -12.46
N GLN A 58 -6.01 2.65 -11.56
CA GLN A 58 -5.47 4.01 -11.59
C GLN A 58 -4.08 4.14 -10.92
N ALA A 59 -3.14 4.74 -11.63
CA ALA A 59 -1.90 5.27 -11.05
C ALA A 59 -2.20 6.56 -10.27
N ASP A 60 -1.64 6.71 -9.08
CA ASP A 60 -1.86 7.90 -8.24
C ASP A 60 -0.75 8.13 -7.21
N GLY A 61 -0.65 9.31 -6.62
CA GLY A 61 0.29 9.60 -5.51
C GLY A 61 1.73 9.18 -5.79
N TYR A 62 2.25 9.46 -6.99
CA TYR A 62 3.58 9.04 -7.47
C TYR A 62 3.75 7.52 -7.71
N CYS A 63 2.71 6.73 -7.47
CA CYS A 63 2.69 5.28 -7.59
C CYS A 63 2.09 4.86 -8.94
N PHE A 64 2.71 3.87 -9.59
CA PHE A 64 2.27 3.34 -10.89
C PHE A 64 1.80 1.88 -10.79
N LEU A 65 2.50 1.09 -10.00
CA LEU A 65 2.19 -0.30 -9.68
C LEU A 65 2.19 -0.44 -8.16
N ASN A 66 1.25 -1.21 -7.62
CA ASN A 66 1.18 -1.41 -6.17
C ASN A 66 2.17 -2.48 -5.72
N ASN A 67 3.41 -2.07 -5.41
CA ASN A 67 4.49 -2.99 -5.05
C ASN A 67 4.14 -3.87 -3.84
N ALA A 68 3.57 -3.28 -2.78
CA ALA A 68 3.14 -4.02 -1.59
C ALA A 68 1.98 -4.99 -1.94
N GLY A 69 0.99 -4.51 -2.70
CA GLY A 69 -0.11 -5.34 -3.17
C GLY A 69 0.34 -6.52 -4.04
N LEU A 70 1.32 -6.33 -4.93
CA LEU A 70 1.91 -7.40 -5.73
C LEU A 70 2.59 -8.47 -4.84
N ALA A 71 3.35 -8.05 -3.83
CA ALA A 71 3.98 -8.99 -2.88
C ALA A 71 2.94 -9.76 -2.07
N VAL A 72 1.90 -9.09 -1.58
CA VAL A 72 0.80 -9.72 -0.83
C VAL A 72 0.05 -10.72 -1.69
N GLN A 73 -0.27 -10.35 -2.93
CA GLN A 73 -0.92 -11.23 -3.89
C GLN A 73 -0.07 -12.49 -4.13
N LEU A 74 1.25 -12.32 -4.30
CA LEU A 74 2.17 -13.46 -4.46
C LEU A 74 2.16 -14.39 -3.24
N ALA A 75 2.13 -13.84 -2.02
CA ALA A 75 2.06 -14.63 -0.80
C ALA A 75 0.76 -15.45 -0.72
N VAL A 76 -0.38 -14.84 -1.03
CA VAL A 76 -1.67 -15.53 -1.08
C VAL A 76 -1.66 -16.65 -2.13
N GLU A 77 -1.21 -16.35 -3.35
CA GLU A 77 -1.12 -17.32 -4.44
C GLU A 77 -0.15 -18.47 -4.13
N SER A 78 0.83 -18.22 -3.25
CA SER A 78 1.78 -19.23 -2.74
C SER A 78 1.24 -20.03 -1.54
N GLY A 79 -0.03 -19.83 -1.18
CA GLY A 79 -0.74 -20.62 -0.16
C GLY A 79 -0.82 -19.99 1.22
N CYS A 80 -0.36 -18.75 1.41
CA CYS A 80 -0.58 -18.02 2.66
C CYS A 80 -2.07 -17.71 2.84
N LYS A 81 -2.71 -18.36 3.81
CA LYS A 81 -4.16 -18.22 4.07
C LYS A 81 -4.57 -16.88 4.65
N ARG A 82 -3.63 -16.18 5.29
CA ARG A 82 -3.83 -14.89 5.95
C ARG A 82 -2.57 -14.07 5.79
N VAL A 83 -2.68 -12.90 5.19
CA VAL A 83 -1.58 -11.95 5.01
C VAL A 83 -2.01 -10.61 5.59
N ALA A 84 -1.13 -9.94 6.33
CA ALA A 84 -1.40 -8.58 6.82
C ALA A 84 -0.43 -7.61 6.16
N VAL A 85 -0.94 -6.44 5.76
CA VAL A 85 -0.14 -5.28 5.36
C VAL A 85 -0.25 -4.25 6.45
N VAL A 86 0.89 -3.88 7.04
CA VAL A 86 0.98 -2.75 7.97
C VAL A 86 1.68 -1.61 7.24
N ASP A 87 0.89 -0.61 6.83
CA ASP A 87 1.35 0.60 6.15
C ASP A 87 1.58 1.72 7.17
N ILE A 88 2.83 2.14 7.29
CA ILE A 88 3.28 3.22 8.18
C ILE A 88 3.71 4.47 7.40
N ASP A 89 3.46 4.53 6.09
CA ASP A 89 3.58 5.80 5.37
C ASP A 89 2.61 6.82 5.99
N VAL A 90 3.03 8.09 6.02
CA VAL A 90 2.22 9.17 6.61
C VAL A 90 0.91 9.41 5.85
N HIS A 91 0.82 8.96 4.60
CA HIS A 91 -0.40 9.04 3.79
C HIS A 91 -1.17 7.72 3.81
N TYR A 92 -2.48 7.82 3.68
CA TYR A 92 -3.32 6.64 3.59
C TYR A 92 -2.97 5.81 2.34
N GLY A 93 -2.67 4.52 2.54
CA GLY A 93 -2.40 3.53 1.48
C GLY A 93 -3.64 3.10 0.71
N ASN A 94 -4.37 4.06 0.14
CA ASN A 94 -5.67 3.87 -0.51
C ASN A 94 -5.65 2.85 -1.66
N GLY A 95 -4.56 2.78 -2.43
CA GLY A 95 -4.44 1.82 -3.54
C GLY A 95 -4.34 0.38 -3.04
N THR A 96 -3.65 0.17 -1.92
CA THR A 96 -3.57 -1.14 -1.26
C THR A 96 -4.92 -1.51 -0.66
N ALA A 97 -5.54 -0.60 0.10
CA ALA A 97 -6.86 -0.82 0.68
C ALA A 97 -7.90 -1.17 -0.40
N GLU A 98 -7.96 -0.42 -1.50
CA GLU A 98 -8.89 -0.67 -2.60
C GLU A 98 -8.67 -2.04 -3.27
N GLY A 99 -7.41 -2.44 -3.47
CA GLY A 99 -7.07 -3.72 -4.08
C GLY A 99 -7.54 -4.95 -3.28
N PHE A 100 -7.70 -4.81 -1.96
CA PHE A 100 -8.10 -5.90 -1.06
C PHE A 100 -9.42 -5.64 -0.32
N TYR A 101 -10.15 -4.56 -0.65
CA TYR A 101 -11.28 -4.07 0.14
C TYR A 101 -12.44 -5.08 0.31
N GLU A 102 -12.55 -6.06 -0.58
CA GLU A 102 -13.58 -7.11 -0.55
C GLU A 102 -13.06 -8.49 -0.09
N ARG A 103 -11.82 -8.56 0.42
CA ARG A 103 -11.13 -9.82 0.71
C ARG A 103 -10.93 -10.05 2.21
N ASP A 104 -11.06 -11.29 2.64
CA ASP A 104 -10.91 -11.77 4.02
C ASP A 104 -9.62 -12.59 4.25
N ASP A 105 -8.82 -12.79 3.21
CA ASP A 105 -7.51 -13.42 3.27
C ASP A 105 -6.36 -12.40 3.40
N VAL A 106 -6.67 -11.11 3.24
CA VAL A 106 -5.73 -9.99 3.39
C VAL A 106 -6.31 -8.95 4.33
N LEU A 107 -5.58 -8.64 5.41
CA LEU A 107 -5.89 -7.52 6.31
C LEU A 107 -5.02 -6.32 5.95
N THR A 108 -5.62 -5.20 5.57
CA THR A 108 -4.92 -3.94 5.31
C THR A 108 -5.02 -3.02 6.52
N ILE A 109 -3.88 -2.60 7.06
CA ILE A 109 -3.79 -1.70 8.21
C ILE A 109 -2.99 -0.48 7.77
N SER A 110 -3.52 0.72 7.99
CA SER A 110 -2.81 1.97 7.66
C SER A 110 -2.84 2.94 8.82
N LEU A 111 -1.66 3.35 9.28
CA LEU A 111 -1.46 4.39 10.29
C LEU A 111 -0.95 5.66 9.59
N HIS A 112 -1.83 6.63 9.42
CA HIS A 112 -1.56 7.80 8.57
C HIS A 112 -2.05 9.08 9.22
N MET A 113 -1.52 10.23 8.77
CA MET A 113 -2.01 11.55 9.17
C MET A 113 -3.47 11.72 8.73
N ASN A 114 -4.33 12.21 9.63
CA ASN A 114 -5.72 12.51 9.30
C ASN A 114 -5.82 13.74 8.36
N HIS A 115 -5.68 13.50 7.07
CA HIS A 115 -5.71 14.53 6.02
C HIS A 115 -7.00 14.53 5.18
N GLY A 116 -7.90 13.55 5.39
CA GLY A 116 -9.11 13.36 4.60
C GLY A 116 -8.85 13.04 3.13
N SER A 117 -9.85 13.25 2.27
CA SER A 117 -9.73 13.02 0.83
C SER A 117 -8.73 13.99 0.17
N TRP A 118 -7.87 13.47 -0.70
CA TRP A 118 -6.89 14.23 -1.49
C TRP A 118 -7.40 14.56 -2.90
N GLY A 119 -8.58 15.17 -2.95
CA GLY A 119 -9.20 15.63 -4.19
C GLY A 119 -9.82 14.49 -5.02
N PRO A 120 -10.21 14.78 -6.27
CA PRO A 120 -11.15 13.94 -7.03
C PRO A 120 -10.60 12.56 -7.42
N SER A 121 -9.29 12.33 -7.32
CA SER A 121 -8.66 11.04 -7.63
C SER A 121 -8.50 10.14 -6.39
N HIS A 122 -8.70 10.70 -5.19
CA HIS A 122 -8.60 10.04 -3.89
C HIS A 122 -9.91 10.24 -3.13
N LEU A 123 -10.97 9.56 -3.57
CA LEU A 123 -12.29 9.70 -2.96
C LEU A 123 -12.37 9.06 -1.57
N GLN A 124 -11.46 8.10 -1.28
CA GLN A 124 -11.35 7.52 0.04
C GLN A 124 -10.93 8.59 1.06
N THR A 125 -11.57 8.56 2.21
CA THR A 125 -11.35 9.49 3.32
C THR A 125 -10.23 9.03 4.24
N GLY A 126 -9.90 7.73 4.25
CA GLY A 126 -8.94 7.15 5.21
C GLY A 126 -9.47 7.13 6.64
N LEU A 127 -10.78 7.33 6.84
CA LEU A 127 -11.36 7.34 8.17
C LEU A 127 -11.64 5.92 8.67
N HIS A 128 -11.82 5.82 9.98
CA HIS A 128 -11.97 4.58 10.73
C HIS A 128 -13.25 3.79 10.38
N ASP A 129 -14.22 4.41 9.70
CA ASP A 129 -15.47 3.79 9.25
C ASP A 129 -15.35 3.10 7.88
N GLU A 130 -14.24 3.30 7.16
CA GLU A 130 -13.89 2.55 5.95
C GLU A 130 -13.30 1.18 6.32
N VAL A 131 -14.16 0.21 6.63
CA VAL A 131 -13.76 -1.08 7.21
C VAL A 131 -13.79 -2.26 6.23
N GLY A 132 -13.80 -2.01 4.92
CA GLY A 132 -13.95 -3.04 3.89
C GLY A 132 -15.41 -3.26 3.48
N ARG A 133 -15.65 -4.20 2.55
CA ARG A 133 -16.97 -4.49 1.97
C ARG A 133 -17.15 -5.99 1.71
N GLY A 134 -18.38 -6.47 1.78
CA GLY A 134 -18.68 -7.87 1.44
C GLY A 134 -17.93 -8.84 2.35
N LYS A 135 -17.13 -9.74 1.76
CA LYS A 135 -16.32 -10.70 2.54
C LYS A 135 -15.22 -10.00 3.34
N GLY A 136 -14.64 -8.93 2.80
CA GLY A 136 -13.59 -8.15 3.45
C GLY A 136 -14.08 -7.19 4.54
N LEU A 137 -15.34 -7.27 4.96
CA LEU A 137 -15.82 -6.45 6.07
C LEU A 137 -15.04 -6.81 7.36
N GLY A 138 -14.39 -5.82 7.96
CA GLY A 138 -13.48 -5.98 9.09
C GLY A 138 -12.02 -6.27 8.72
N PHE A 139 -11.68 -6.30 7.42
CA PHE A 139 -10.33 -6.57 6.91
C PHE A 139 -9.63 -5.33 6.33
N ASN A 140 -10.18 -4.14 6.57
CA ASN A 140 -9.48 -2.86 6.41
C ASN A 140 -9.54 -2.09 7.74
N LEU A 141 -8.37 -1.71 8.28
CA LEU A 141 -8.23 -0.95 9.50
C LEU A 141 -7.48 0.36 9.21
N ASN A 142 -8.21 1.46 9.28
CA ASN A 142 -7.64 2.79 9.18
C ASN A 142 -7.44 3.38 10.57
N VAL A 143 -6.23 3.86 10.84
CA VAL A 143 -5.85 4.55 12.07
C VAL A 143 -5.44 5.99 11.71
N PRO A 144 -6.41 6.91 11.53
CA PRO A 144 -6.14 8.30 11.22
C PRO A 144 -5.60 9.02 12.47
N LEU A 145 -4.30 9.28 12.48
CA LEU A 145 -3.57 9.89 13.59
C LEU A 145 -3.67 11.44 13.54
N PRO A 146 -3.70 12.11 14.70
CA PRO A 146 -3.60 13.57 14.76
C PRO A 146 -2.34 14.11 14.08
N ASN A 147 -2.43 15.31 13.49
CA ASN A 147 -1.26 15.97 12.90
C ASN A 147 -0.16 16.18 13.94
N GLY A 148 1.09 15.87 13.55
CA GLY A 148 2.25 15.98 14.44
C GLY A 148 2.40 14.83 15.44
N THR A 149 1.65 13.73 15.27
CA THR A 149 1.88 12.49 16.00
C THR A 149 3.31 12.00 15.76
N GLY A 150 4.10 11.90 16.83
CA GLY A 150 5.46 11.34 16.81
C GLY A 150 5.50 9.94 17.40
N ASP A 151 6.71 9.48 17.71
CA ASP A 151 7.01 8.10 18.11
C ASP A 151 6.06 7.53 19.16
N LYS A 152 5.85 8.23 20.29
CA LYS A 152 4.96 7.76 21.37
C LYS A 152 3.52 7.50 20.93
N GLY A 153 3.01 8.31 20.00
CA GLY A 153 1.65 8.13 19.49
C GLY A 153 1.56 6.97 18.51
N TYR A 154 2.58 6.78 17.65
CA TYR A 154 2.70 5.60 16.80
C TYR A 154 2.88 4.32 17.62
N GLU A 155 3.72 4.34 18.65
CA GLU A 155 3.93 3.23 19.58
C GLU A 155 2.61 2.84 20.26
N HIS A 156 1.88 3.82 20.81
CA HIS A 156 0.58 3.57 21.43
C HIS A 156 -0.43 2.99 20.44
N ALA A 157 -0.54 3.55 19.24
CA ALA A 157 -1.44 3.04 18.21
C ALA A 157 -1.07 1.62 17.76
N MET A 158 0.22 1.35 17.57
CA MET A 158 0.72 0.02 17.21
C MET A 158 0.35 -1.00 18.29
N HIS A 159 0.58 -0.69 19.56
CA HIS A 159 0.31 -1.58 20.69
C HIS A 159 -1.18 -1.83 20.96
N GLU A 160 -2.04 -0.83 20.79
CA GLU A 160 -3.46 -0.98 21.12
C GLU A 160 -4.30 -1.54 19.97
N LEU A 161 -3.86 -1.32 18.71
CA LEU A 161 -4.69 -1.60 17.54
C LEU A 161 -4.09 -2.59 16.54
N VAL A 162 -2.77 -2.82 16.56
CA VAL A 162 -2.08 -3.59 15.50
C VAL A 162 -1.49 -4.91 16.00
N VAL A 163 -0.77 -4.91 17.13
CA VAL A 163 -0.04 -6.10 17.65
C VAL A 163 -0.58 -6.64 18.96
#